data_AF-A0A3Q0JIS3-F1
#
_entry.id   AF-A0A3Q0JIS3-F1
#
_cell.length_a   1.000
_cell.length_b   1.000
_cell.length_c   1.000
_cell.angle_alpha   90.00
_cell.angle_beta   90.00
_cell.angle_gamma   90.00
#
_symmetry.space_group_name_H-M   'P 1'
#
loop_
_entity.id
_entity.type
_entity.pdbx_description
1 polymer ?
#
loop_
_entity_poly.entity_id
_entity_poly.type
_entity_poly.pdbx_seq_one_letter_code
_entity_poly.pdbx_strand_id
1 'polypeptide(L)'
;MEESIPNENKGFRMLSKMGWKAGQTLGKDEANSAALIEPIIPQQYAKNAGLGSSMPGPVPTSSNPKEERKKSVWEKTRARYKVLGDEPPPPASSSPEFED
;
A
#
# COMPACT_ATOMS: atom_id res chain seq x y z
N MET A 1 -12.07 -15.36 4.49
CA MET A 1 -12.47 -14.70 3.22
C MET A 1 -11.57 -15.28 2.15
N GLU A 2 -12.10 -16.19 1.33
CA GLU A 2 -11.47 -16.63 0.08
C GLU A 2 -11.93 -15.67 -1.01
N GLU A 3 -11.06 -14.76 -1.44
CA GLU A 3 -11.32 -13.90 -2.59
C GLU A 3 -10.24 -14.15 -3.63
N SER A 4 -10.64 -14.65 -4.79
CA SER A 4 -9.74 -14.93 -5.91
C SER A 4 -9.40 -13.63 -6.65
N ILE A 5 -8.23 -13.60 -7.32
CA ILE A 5 -7.78 -12.39 -8.03
C ILE A 5 -8.73 -12.14 -9.22
N PRO A 6 -9.36 -10.95 -9.33
CA PRO A 6 -10.31 -10.65 -10.39
C PRO A 6 -9.62 -10.59 -11.76
N ASN A 7 -10.34 -10.97 -12.82
CA ASN A 7 -9.77 -11.07 -14.17
C ASN A 7 -9.42 -9.70 -14.78
N GLU A 8 -10.04 -8.63 -14.29
CA GLU A 8 -9.77 -7.26 -14.71
C GLU A 8 -8.43 -6.76 -14.15
N ASN A 9 -7.88 -7.44 -13.14
CA ASN A 9 -6.59 -7.11 -12.55
C ASN A 9 -5.47 -7.26 -13.60
N LYS A 10 -4.64 -6.22 -13.74
CA LYS A 10 -3.52 -6.22 -14.68
C LYS A 10 -2.55 -7.37 -14.43
N GLY A 11 -2.27 -7.68 -13.15
CA GLY A 11 -1.39 -8.77 -12.75
C GLY A 11 -1.95 -10.13 -13.15
N PHE A 12 -3.26 -10.35 -12.94
CA PHE A 12 -3.94 -11.58 -13.37
C PHE A 12 -3.75 -11.80 -14.87
N ARG A 13 -4.05 -10.79 -15.70
CA ARG A 13 -3.92 -10.87 -17.16
C ARG A 13 -2.48 -11.16 -17.61
N MET A 14 -1.48 -10.56 -16.95
CA MET A 14 -0.08 -10.80 -17.25
C MET A 14 0.32 -12.24 -16.91
N LEU A 15 -0.04 -12.73 -15.73
CA LEU A 15 0.25 -14.10 -15.30
C LEU A 15 -0.42 -15.13 -16.22
N SER A 16 -1.69 -14.94 -16.55
CA SER A 16 -2.41 -15.80 -17.51
C SER A 16 -1.75 -15.82 -18.89
N LYS A 17 -1.26 -14.68 -19.37
CA LYS A 17 -0.53 -14.61 -20.64
C LYS A 17 0.80 -15.39 -20.62
N MET A 18 1.42 -15.52 -19.44
CA MET A 18 2.62 -16.34 -19.24
C MET A 18 2.31 -17.82 -18.97
N GLY A 19 1.04 -18.23 -19.06
CA GLY A 19 0.61 -19.62 -18.91
C GLY A 19 0.23 -20.02 -17.48
N TRP A 20 0.29 -19.09 -16.52
CA TRP A 20 -0.16 -19.35 -15.14
C TRP A 20 -1.69 -19.35 -15.06
N LYS A 21 -2.28 -20.31 -14.33
CA LYS A 21 -3.73 -20.42 -14.15
C LYS A 21 -4.13 -20.11 -12.71
N ALA A 22 -5.33 -19.57 -12.53
CA ALA A 22 -5.87 -19.30 -11.19
C ALA A 22 -5.91 -20.60 -10.36
N GLY A 23 -5.45 -20.52 -9.12
CA GLY A 23 -5.37 -21.68 -8.22
C GLY A 23 -4.12 -22.55 -8.40
N GLN A 24 -3.25 -22.23 -9.35
CA GLN A 24 -1.97 -22.91 -9.55
C GLN A 24 -0.85 -22.22 -8.76
N THR A 25 0.07 -23.01 -8.20
CA THR A 25 1.30 -22.48 -7.61
C THR A 25 2.24 -21.96 -8.70
N LEU A 26 3.13 -21.04 -8.35
CA LEU A 26 4.17 -20.57 -9.28
C LEU A 26 5.43 -21.46 -9.18
N GLY A 27 6.14 -21.65 -10.29
CA GLY A 27 7.40 -22.40 -10.34
C GLY A 27 7.29 -23.66 -11.21
N LYS A 28 8.38 -24.44 -11.25
CA LYS A 28 8.47 -25.65 -12.10
C LYS A 28 7.82 -26.88 -11.44
N ASP A 29 7.91 -26.97 -10.12
CA ASP A 29 7.46 -28.13 -9.35
C ASP A 29 6.14 -27.79 -8.66
N GLU A 30 5.02 -28.10 -9.32
CA GLU A 30 3.67 -27.87 -8.78
C GLU A 30 3.36 -28.73 -7.54
N ALA A 31 4.07 -29.83 -7.35
CA ALA A 31 3.82 -30.82 -6.30
C ALA A 31 4.81 -30.76 -5.13
N ASN A 32 5.71 -29.77 -5.10
CA ASN A 32 6.59 -29.62 -3.96
C ASN A 32 5.78 -29.15 -2.75
N SER A 33 5.98 -29.77 -1.59
CA SER A 33 5.32 -29.41 -0.32
C SER A 33 5.54 -27.94 0.11
N ALA A 34 6.51 -27.25 -0.49
CA ALA A 34 6.79 -25.82 -0.29
C ALA A 34 6.04 -24.89 -1.25
N ALA A 35 5.28 -25.41 -2.21
CA ALA A 35 4.53 -24.62 -3.18
C ALA A 35 3.27 -24.02 -2.51
N LEU A 36 3.11 -22.70 -2.61
CA LEU A 36 2.06 -21.96 -1.92
C LEU A 36 1.09 -21.35 -2.93
N ILE A 37 -0.20 -21.59 -2.72
CA ILE A 37 -1.29 -20.98 -3.49
C ILE A 37 -1.69 -19.66 -2.83
N GLU A 38 -1.71 -19.65 -1.50
CA GLU A 38 -2.12 -18.49 -0.71
C GLU A 38 -0.91 -17.72 -0.16
N PRO A 39 -1.03 -16.40 0.00
CA PRO A 39 0.02 -15.60 0.63
C PRO A 39 0.22 -15.97 2.10
N ILE A 40 1.47 -16.01 2.55
CA ILE A 40 1.80 -16.10 3.98
C ILE A 40 1.49 -14.76 4.62
N ILE A 41 0.69 -14.76 5.69
CA ILE A 41 0.40 -13.57 6.48
C ILE A 41 1.59 -13.31 7.42
N PRO A 42 2.30 -12.18 7.28
CA PRO A 42 3.37 -11.84 8.21
C PRO A 42 2.81 -11.56 9.59
N GLN A 43 3.60 -11.82 10.63
CA GLN A 43 3.29 -11.43 12.01
C GLN A 43 3.96 -10.09 12.31
N GLN A 44 3.20 -9.08 12.72
CA GLN A 44 3.74 -7.78 13.12
C GLN A 44 3.70 -7.62 14.64
N TYR A 45 4.85 -7.22 15.17
CA TYR A 45 5.02 -6.91 16.58
C TYR A 45 5.24 -5.40 16.78
N ALA A 46 4.97 -4.92 17.99
CA ALA A 46 5.26 -3.54 18.35
C ALA A 46 6.77 -3.24 18.23
N LYS A 47 7.11 -1.98 17.96
CA LYS A 47 8.50 -1.54 17.91
C LYS A 47 9.18 -1.81 19.27
N ASN A 48 10.29 -2.53 19.25
CA ASN A 48 11.06 -2.96 20.44
C ASN A 48 10.38 -4.04 21.31
N ALA A 49 9.36 -4.73 20.80
CA ALA A 49 8.84 -5.92 21.44
C ALA A 49 9.94 -7.00 21.54
N GLY A 50 10.11 -7.61 22.72
CA GLY A 50 11.03 -8.73 22.92
C GLY A 50 10.52 -9.99 22.23
N LEU A 51 11.42 -10.89 21.81
CA LEU A 51 11.03 -12.20 21.29
C LEU A 51 10.25 -12.96 22.36
N GLY A 52 9.04 -13.44 22.04
CA GLY A 52 8.15 -14.09 22.98
C GLY A 52 7.25 -13.15 23.80
N SER A 53 7.36 -11.82 23.63
CA SER A 53 6.35 -10.90 24.14
C SER A 53 5.03 -11.03 23.36
N SER A 54 3.91 -10.71 24.03
CA SER A 54 2.50 -11.00 23.66
C SER A 54 2.13 -10.99 22.17
N MET A 55 1.04 -11.73 21.88
CA MET A 55 0.40 -12.02 20.60
C MET A 55 0.65 -10.95 19.52
N PRO A 56 1.09 -11.37 18.31
CA PRO A 56 1.27 -10.45 17.20
C PRO A 56 -0.02 -9.70 16.92
N GLY A 57 0.10 -8.38 16.76
CA GLY A 57 -1.02 -7.55 16.36
C GLY A 57 -1.41 -7.85 14.91
N PRO A 58 -2.64 -7.51 14.50
CA PRO A 58 -3.03 -7.60 13.10
C PRO A 58 -2.04 -6.79 12.25
N VAL A 59 -1.52 -7.39 11.19
CA VAL A 59 -0.75 -6.66 10.18
C VAL A 59 -1.66 -5.66 9.48
N PRO A 60 -1.39 -4.36 9.53
CA PRO A 60 -2.17 -3.39 8.78
C PRO A 60 -1.98 -3.67 7.29
N THR A 61 -3.04 -4.14 6.63
CA THR A 61 -3.06 -4.47 5.19
C THR A 61 -2.91 -3.22 4.31
N SER A 62 -3.04 -2.03 4.89
CA SER A 62 -2.83 -0.78 4.19
C SER A 62 -2.48 0.30 5.19
N SER A 63 -1.18 0.55 5.30
CA SER A 63 -0.58 1.89 5.25
C SER A 63 0.68 1.92 6.10
N ASN A 64 1.81 2.09 5.42
CA ASN A 64 3.01 2.54 6.11
C ASN A 64 2.71 3.94 6.68
N PRO A 65 3.05 4.28 7.94
CA PRO A 65 2.84 5.63 8.47
C PRO A 65 3.43 6.74 7.58
N LYS A 66 4.47 6.41 6.81
CA LYS A 66 5.05 7.31 5.78
C LYS A 66 4.11 7.53 4.60
N GLU A 67 3.39 6.51 4.18
CA GLU A 67 2.38 6.56 3.11
C GLU A 67 1.12 7.31 3.57
N GLU A 68 0.70 7.14 4.83
CA GLU A 68 -0.40 7.94 5.40
C GLU A 68 -0.09 9.43 5.39
N ARG A 69 1.13 9.81 5.80
CA ARG A 69 1.56 11.22 5.73
C ARG A 69 1.58 11.72 4.30
N LYS A 70 2.13 10.94 3.36
CA LYS A 70 2.12 11.29 1.93
C LYS A 70 0.70 11.48 1.40
N LYS A 71 -0.22 10.57 1.75
CA LYS A 71 -1.63 10.61 1.36
C LYS A 71 -2.31 11.86 1.93
N SER A 72 -2.11 12.17 3.21
CA SER A 72 -2.64 13.38 3.86
C SER A 72 -2.14 14.66 3.21
N VAL A 73 -0.83 14.74 2.90
CA VAL A 73 -0.25 15.89 2.19
C VAL A 73 -0.85 16.04 0.79
N TRP A 74 -1.02 14.93 0.08
CA TRP A 74 -1.60 14.92 -1.26
C TRP A 74 -3.08 15.37 -1.25
N GLU A 75 -3.87 14.87 -0.30
CA GLU A 75 -5.28 15.26 -0.14
C GLU A 75 -5.42 16.76 0.19
N LYS A 76 -4.61 17.26 1.14
CA LYS A 76 -4.55 18.71 1.44
C LYS A 76 -4.20 19.53 0.21
N THR A 77 -3.22 19.08 -0.56
CA THR A 77 -2.79 19.75 -1.79
C THR A 77 -3.91 19.77 -2.83
N ARG A 78 -4.57 18.62 -3.05
CA ARG A 78 -5.71 18.50 -3.96
C ARG A 78 -6.86 19.42 -3.54
N ALA A 79 -7.16 19.52 -2.25
CA ALA A 79 -8.19 20.42 -1.74
C ALA A 79 -7.86 21.89 -2.02
N ARG A 80 -6.60 22.33 -1.81
CA ARG A 80 -6.16 23.69 -2.16
C ARG A 80 -6.42 24.01 -3.63
N TYR A 81 -6.02 23.11 -4.53
CA TYR A 81 -6.22 23.31 -5.98
C TYR A 81 -7.69 23.19 -6.42
N LYS A 82 -8.55 22.49 -5.67
CA LYS A 82 -9.98 22.37 -5.99
C LYS A 82 -10.78 23.61 -5.56
N VAL A 83 -10.36 24.28 -4.50
CA VAL A 83 -10.98 25.54 -4.02
C VAL A 83 -10.59 26.72 -4.92
N LEU A 84 -9.39 26.70 -5.51
CA LEU A 84 -8.93 27.66 -6.51
C LEU A 84 -9.49 27.32 -7.90
N GLY A 85 -10.81 27.48 -8.08
CA GLY A 85 -11.36 27.64 -9.42
C GLY A 85 -10.92 28.99 -9.98
N ASP A 86 -9.95 28.96 -10.91
CA ASP A 86 -9.53 30.08 -11.79
C ASP A 86 -8.77 31.28 -11.18
N GLU A 87 -7.97 31.10 -10.12
CA GLU A 87 -6.97 32.12 -9.72
C GLU A 87 -5.55 31.53 -9.66
N PRO A 88 -4.55 32.15 -10.34
CA PRO A 88 -3.17 31.70 -10.27
C PRO A 88 -2.63 31.84 -8.83
N PRO A 89 -1.77 30.92 -8.37
CA PRO A 89 -1.31 30.91 -6.98
C PRO A 89 -0.59 32.22 -6.64
N PRO A 90 -0.83 32.82 -5.46
CA PRO A 90 -0.07 33.98 -5.02
C PRO A 90 1.43 33.60 -4.97
N PRO A 91 2.33 34.49 -5.42
CA PRO A 91 3.76 34.22 -5.40
C PRO A 91 4.21 33.89 -3.98
N ALA A 92 5.17 32.97 -3.86
CA ALA A 92 5.76 32.56 -2.60
C ALA A 92 6.54 33.73 -1.96
N SER A 93 5.83 34.68 -1.35
CA SER A 93 6.42 35.76 -0.55
C SER A 93 5.34 36.39 0.33
N SER A 94 4.96 35.70 1.39
CA SER A 94 4.66 36.37 2.65
C SER A 94 5.61 35.80 3.68
N SER A 95 6.89 36.17 3.54
CA SER A 95 7.78 36.18 4.69
C SER A 95 7.09 37.01 5.78
N PRO A 96 7.03 36.56 7.05
CA PRO A 96 6.56 37.42 8.11
C PRO A 96 7.53 38.60 8.19
N GLU A 97 7.05 39.80 7.89
CA GLU A 97 7.77 41.03 8.19
C GLU A 97 7.96 41.09 9.71
N PHE A 98 9.22 41.05 10.13
CA PHE A 98 9.62 41.28 11.50
C PHE A 98 9.68 42.80 11.67
N GLU A 99 8.68 43.38 12.35
CA GLU A 99 8.70 44.78 12.76
C GLU A 99 9.72 44.97 13.91
N ASP A 100 10.55 46.01 13.80
CA ASP A 100 11.62 46.43 14.73
C ASP A 100 11.06 47.12 15.99
#